data_AF-A0AAU6ZCJ6-F1
#
_entry.id   AF-A0AAU6ZCJ6-F1
#
_cell.length_a   1.000
_cell.length_b   1.000
_cell.length_c   1.000
_cell.angle_alpha   90.00
_cell.angle_beta   90.00
_cell.angle_gamma   90.00
#
_symmetry.space_group_name_H-M   'P 1'
#
loop_
_entity.id
_entity.type
_entity.pdbx_description
1 polymer ?
#
loop_
_entity_poly.entity_id
_entity_poly.type
_entity_poly.pdbx_seq_one_letter_code
_entity_poly.pdbx_strand_id
1 'polypeptide(L)'
;MILFDTNAVNLLPPNGPRADIIRKLRESGHHRIAVPWMVLEEMAAHKAAFYPDRHKSAVTVLQKLREMLPWELESSLEPLDLERLLNHWRDAYREIFEVIDMSGDTARRALAREAMSLPPAKRNKDHSEGARDVAIWFSILEFLKENPEEHVCFVTSNTNDFGDGTAYPYPMDEDVRGLEDRLTHLADFDQVVSQFTKEVSGKEAETAAGDLLRSVPIQSRLAQTAVEILTSPTGFVGMGVTDGVVQWRSWMTPPEAELLSVTDVVGHEIEGDIWYTAKARWLLYGVVTDGNDTQSIACVWEVKVLFSASEEDQTPTLLTPGEPSLPDMADERCAEALKRLKGKAADVARQSLANLSAQSSAAGSYLAQQMAAAMAKLDIAGLMGTANLAQQMAAAMPKYDIAGLMGTANLAQQMAAAMPKYDIAGLMGTANLAQQMAAAMPKLDIAGLLPSVNLAQQLAASMPKYDVSGLPYVARATEPSSDEETESNEDEETEED
;
A
#
# COMPACT_ATOMS: atom_id res chain seq x y z
N MET A 1 9.00 -10.49 -30.12
CA MET A 1 7.87 -9.92 -29.34
C MET A 1 6.81 -10.98 -29.07
N ILE A 2 6.19 -10.96 -27.88
CA ILE A 2 5.01 -11.77 -27.52
C ILE A 2 3.81 -10.83 -27.47
N LEU A 3 2.74 -11.16 -28.19
CA LEU A 3 1.57 -10.32 -28.35
C LEU A 3 0.31 -11.08 -27.96
N PHE A 4 -0.46 -10.53 -27.02
CA PHE A 4 -1.65 -11.19 -26.50
C PHE A 4 -2.94 -10.67 -27.13
N ASP A 5 -3.83 -11.59 -27.52
CA ASP A 5 -5.25 -11.33 -27.78
C ASP A 5 -6.02 -11.18 -26.46
N THR A 6 -7.17 -10.49 -26.48
CA THR A 6 -8.09 -10.36 -25.34
C THR A 6 -8.42 -11.72 -24.76
N ASN A 7 -8.67 -12.76 -25.57
CA ASN A 7 -8.99 -14.09 -25.03
C ASN A 7 -7.88 -14.69 -24.16
N ALA A 8 -6.61 -14.43 -24.51
CA ALA A 8 -5.46 -14.96 -23.77
C ALA A 8 -5.21 -14.21 -22.46
N VAL A 9 -5.54 -12.92 -22.40
CA VAL A 9 -5.40 -12.08 -21.19
C VAL A 9 -6.74 -11.70 -20.57
N ASN A 10 -7.81 -12.41 -20.93
CA ASN A 10 -9.16 -12.05 -20.50
C ASN A 10 -9.25 -12.14 -18.97
N LEU A 11 -9.82 -11.11 -18.36
CA LEU A 11 -9.96 -10.98 -16.91
C LEU A 11 -8.62 -11.07 -16.15
N LEU A 12 -7.48 -10.85 -16.81
CA LEU A 12 -6.18 -10.78 -16.14
C LEU A 12 -6.27 -9.77 -14.99
N PRO A 13 -6.16 -10.20 -13.73
CA PRO A 13 -6.09 -9.26 -12.62
C PRO A 13 -4.74 -8.54 -12.74
N PRO A 14 -4.69 -7.19 -12.75
CA PRO A 14 -3.40 -6.50 -12.83
C PRO A 14 -2.45 -6.89 -11.70
N ASN A 15 -2.98 -7.22 -10.51
CA ASN A 15 -2.20 -7.65 -9.36
C ASN A 15 -2.25 -9.18 -9.19
N GLY A 16 -2.50 -9.92 -10.29
CA GLY A 16 -2.61 -11.36 -10.28
C GLY A 16 -1.31 -12.06 -10.66
N PRO A 17 -1.12 -13.35 -10.25
CA PRO A 17 0.09 -14.12 -10.51
C PRO A 17 0.57 -14.11 -11.98
N ARG A 18 -0.37 -14.18 -12.94
CA ARG A 18 -0.06 -14.16 -14.37
C ARG A 18 0.46 -12.80 -14.82
N ALA A 19 -0.07 -11.70 -14.28
CA ALA A 19 0.40 -10.36 -14.60
C ALA A 19 1.82 -10.14 -14.09
N ASP A 20 2.16 -10.71 -12.93
CA ASP A 20 3.52 -10.61 -12.39
C ASP A 20 4.53 -11.39 -13.23
N ILE A 21 4.19 -12.60 -13.69
CA ILE A 21 5.05 -13.34 -14.64
C ILE A 21 5.25 -12.54 -15.93
N ILE A 22 4.19 -11.89 -16.45
CA ILE A 22 4.29 -11.03 -17.64
C ILE A 22 5.22 -9.83 -17.38
N ARG A 23 5.06 -9.14 -16.24
CA ARG A 23 5.97 -8.05 -15.85
C ARG A 23 7.41 -8.53 -15.80
N LYS A 24 7.67 -9.70 -15.21
CA LYS A 24 9.02 -10.26 -15.11
C LYS A 24 9.61 -10.68 -16.45
N LEU A 25 8.82 -11.31 -17.31
CA LEU A 25 9.24 -11.61 -18.68
C LEU A 25 9.58 -10.34 -19.47
N ARG A 26 8.90 -9.21 -19.20
CA ARG A 26 9.20 -7.90 -19.79
C ARG A 26 10.44 -7.27 -19.16
N GLU A 27 10.58 -7.34 -17.83
CA GLU A 27 11.73 -6.80 -17.07
C GLU A 27 13.04 -7.50 -17.40
N SER A 28 13.01 -8.77 -17.83
CA SER A 28 14.20 -9.50 -18.28
C SER A 28 14.89 -8.82 -19.48
N GLY A 29 14.20 -7.94 -20.21
CA GLY A 29 14.73 -7.22 -21.37
C GLY A 29 14.91 -8.08 -22.62
N HIS A 30 14.73 -9.40 -22.52
CA HIS A 30 14.86 -10.33 -23.64
C HIS A 30 13.59 -10.43 -24.50
N HIS A 31 12.43 -10.16 -23.90
CA HIS A 31 11.15 -10.24 -24.59
C HIS A 31 10.34 -8.96 -24.40
N ARG A 32 9.90 -8.38 -25.53
CA ARG A 32 8.84 -7.37 -25.53
C ARG A 32 7.50 -8.07 -25.41
N ILE A 33 6.73 -7.72 -24.39
CA ILE A 33 5.37 -8.22 -24.19
C ILE A 33 4.40 -7.09 -24.44
N ALA A 34 3.50 -7.30 -25.40
CA ALA A 34 2.60 -6.28 -25.89
C ALA A 34 1.15 -6.76 -26.03
N VAL A 35 0.25 -5.79 -26.10
CA VAL A 35 -1.13 -5.96 -26.55
C VAL A 35 -1.46 -4.91 -27.62
N PRO A 36 -2.29 -5.23 -28.61
CA PRO A 36 -2.90 -4.21 -29.46
C PRO A 36 -3.73 -3.23 -28.63
N TRP A 37 -3.77 -1.97 -29.05
CA TRP A 37 -4.59 -0.94 -28.41
C TRP A 37 -6.05 -1.39 -28.21
N MET A 38 -6.63 -2.09 -29.19
CA MET A 38 -8.00 -2.61 -29.06
C MET A 38 -8.16 -3.63 -27.92
N VAL A 39 -7.15 -4.46 -27.65
CA VAL A 39 -7.15 -5.40 -26.52
C VAL A 39 -7.11 -4.65 -25.20
N LEU A 40 -6.28 -3.60 -25.09
CA LEU A 40 -6.23 -2.73 -23.91
C LEU A 40 -7.62 -2.11 -23.62
N GLU A 41 -8.26 -1.56 -24.66
CA GLU A 41 -9.59 -0.95 -24.53
C GLU A 41 -10.64 -1.98 -24.10
N GLU A 42 -10.59 -3.20 -24.62
CA GLU A 42 -11.50 -4.28 -24.21
C GLU A 42 -11.27 -4.69 -22.76
N MET A 43 -10.02 -4.84 -22.33
CA MET A 43 -9.67 -5.17 -20.95
C MET A 43 -10.15 -4.08 -19.96
N ALA A 44 -10.00 -2.80 -20.31
CA ALA A 44 -10.50 -1.69 -19.51
C ALA A 44 -12.05 -1.67 -19.48
N ALA A 45 -12.69 -1.88 -20.62
CA ALA A 45 -14.15 -1.95 -20.72
C ALA A 45 -14.74 -3.09 -19.87
N HIS A 46 -14.13 -4.27 -19.85
CA HIS A 46 -14.56 -5.38 -19.00
C HIS A 46 -14.54 -5.03 -17.50
N LYS A 47 -13.57 -4.22 -17.04
CA LYS A 47 -13.53 -3.76 -15.65
C LYS A 47 -14.58 -2.70 -15.34
N ALA A 48 -14.92 -1.86 -16.34
CA ALA A 48 -15.89 -0.78 -16.19
C ALA A 48 -17.35 -1.17 -16.48
N ALA A 49 -17.59 -2.32 -17.11
CA ALA A 49 -18.89 -2.70 -17.68
C ALA A 49 -20.09 -2.56 -16.73
N PHE A 50 -19.91 -2.95 -15.46
CA PHE A 50 -21.00 -2.92 -14.46
C PHE A 50 -21.07 -1.62 -13.65
N TYR A 51 -20.11 -0.70 -13.83
CA TYR A 51 -20.01 0.50 -13.00
C TYR A 51 -21.20 1.45 -13.17
N PRO A 52 -21.68 1.77 -14.40
CA PRO A 52 -22.84 2.66 -14.57
C PRO A 52 -24.10 2.14 -13.89
N ASP A 53 -24.40 0.84 -14.00
CA ASP A 53 -25.59 0.23 -13.40
C ASP A 53 -25.50 0.19 -11.86
N ARG A 54 -24.31 -0.05 -11.31
CA ARG A 54 -24.06 0.00 -9.86
C ARG A 54 -24.18 1.42 -9.33
N HIS A 55 -23.62 2.40 -10.02
CA HIS A 55 -23.73 3.82 -9.66
C HIS A 55 -25.19 4.27 -9.67
N LYS A 56 -25.94 3.97 -10.74
CA LYS A 56 -27.37 4.27 -10.85
C LYS A 56 -28.18 3.63 -9.72
N SER A 57 -27.86 2.38 -9.38
CA SER A 57 -28.50 1.66 -8.27
C SER A 57 -28.24 2.37 -6.93
N ALA A 58 -27.00 2.78 -6.67
CA ALA A 58 -26.62 3.51 -5.46
C ALA A 58 -27.31 4.89 -5.38
N VAL A 59 -27.34 5.64 -6.48
CA VAL A 59 -28.07 6.93 -6.57
C VAL A 59 -29.56 6.74 -6.26
N THR A 60 -30.19 5.70 -6.80
CA THR A 60 -31.60 5.40 -6.55
C THR A 60 -31.86 5.10 -5.07
N VAL A 61 -30.98 4.35 -4.41
CA VAL A 61 -31.09 4.06 -2.98
C VAL A 61 -30.94 5.32 -2.14
N LEU A 62 -29.95 6.18 -2.45
CA LEU A 62 -29.76 7.45 -1.74
C LEU A 62 -30.93 8.40 -1.91
N GLN A 63 -31.54 8.44 -3.10
CA GLN A 63 -32.74 9.25 -3.33
C GLN A 63 -33.92 8.79 -2.47
N LYS A 64 -34.20 7.48 -2.45
CA LYS A 64 -35.25 6.91 -1.59
C LYS A 64 -35.00 7.19 -0.11
N LEU A 65 -33.74 7.15 0.33
CA LEU A 65 -33.40 7.48 1.70
C LEU A 65 -33.67 8.95 2.01
N ARG A 66 -33.28 9.88 1.13
CA ARG A 66 -33.57 11.32 1.27
C ARG A 66 -35.08 11.60 1.38
N GLU A 67 -35.92 10.88 0.64
CA GLU A 67 -37.38 11.04 0.71
C GLU A 67 -37.99 10.63 2.05
N MET A 68 -37.32 9.76 2.82
CA MET A 68 -37.82 9.27 4.12
C MET A 68 -37.27 10.04 5.32
N LEU A 69 -36.17 10.79 5.14
CA LEU A 69 -35.51 11.48 6.25
C LEU A 69 -36.12 12.88 6.45
N PRO A 70 -36.37 13.30 7.71
CA PRO A 70 -36.85 14.64 7.99
C PRO A 70 -35.72 15.70 8.05
N TRP A 71 -34.47 15.29 7.77
CA TRP A 71 -33.29 16.15 7.69
C TRP A 71 -32.50 15.83 6.41
N GLU A 72 -31.63 16.75 6.01
CA GLU A 72 -30.78 16.58 4.81
C GLU A 72 -29.73 15.49 5.01
N LEU A 73 -29.50 14.69 3.96
CA LEU A 73 -28.49 13.65 3.97
C LEU A 73 -27.11 14.25 3.68
N GLU A 74 -26.20 14.18 4.65
CA GLU A 74 -24.83 14.70 4.52
C GLU A 74 -23.96 13.93 3.51
N SER A 75 -24.37 12.70 3.13
CA SER A 75 -23.66 11.88 2.15
C SER A 75 -24.15 12.13 0.72
N SER A 76 -23.19 12.33 -0.19
CA SER A 76 -23.41 12.39 -1.64
C SER A 76 -22.46 11.45 -2.37
N LEU A 77 -22.85 11.02 -3.57
CA LEU A 77 -21.97 10.33 -4.50
C LEU A 77 -21.41 11.34 -5.49
N GLU A 78 -20.15 11.17 -5.88
CA GLU A 78 -19.59 11.89 -7.01
C GLU A 78 -20.39 11.58 -8.30
N PRO A 79 -20.44 12.54 -9.25
CA PRO A 79 -20.99 12.27 -10.58
C PRO A 79 -20.34 11.06 -11.23
N LEU A 80 -21.10 10.32 -12.04
CA LEU A 80 -20.56 9.19 -12.80
C LEU A 80 -19.50 9.69 -13.79
N ASP A 81 -18.25 9.32 -13.55
CA ASP A 81 -17.12 9.60 -14.44
C ASP A 81 -16.54 8.28 -14.98
N LEU A 82 -17.09 7.83 -16.11
CA LEU A 82 -16.69 6.57 -16.73
C LEU A 82 -15.27 6.65 -17.31
N GLU A 83 -14.87 7.80 -17.86
CA GLU A 83 -13.54 7.95 -18.45
C GLU A 83 -12.44 7.94 -17.38
N ARG A 84 -12.67 8.54 -16.20
CA ARG A 84 -11.74 8.42 -15.08
C ARG A 84 -11.52 6.96 -14.68
N LEU A 85 -12.59 6.15 -14.65
CA LEU A 85 -12.49 4.72 -14.35
C LEU A 85 -11.75 3.96 -15.46
N LEU A 86 -12.06 4.23 -16.74
CA LEU A 86 -11.38 3.61 -17.86
C LEU A 86 -9.89 3.96 -17.88
N ASN A 87 -9.53 5.23 -17.67
CA ASN A 87 -8.14 5.69 -17.61
C ASN A 87 -7.36 4.99 -16.50
N HIS A 88 -7.96 4.82 -15.31
CA HIS A 88 -7.33 4.05 -14.24
C HIS A 88 -6.97 2.63 -14.68
N TRP A 89 -7.88 1.92 -15.36
CA TRP A 89 -7.59 0.56 -15.83
C TRP A 89 -6.63 0.52 -17.02
N ARG A 90 -6.71 1.48 -17.95
CA ARG A 90 -5.74 1.64 -19.04
C ARG A 90 -4.33 1.79 -18.47
N ASP A 91 -4.14 2.65 -17.48
CA ASP A 91 -2.84 2.87 -16.85
C ASP A 91 -2.35 1.62 -16.12
N ALA A 92 -3.22 0.96 -15.34
CA ALA A 92 -2.89 -0.30 -14.66
C ALA A 92 -2.42 -1.41 -15.62
N TYR A 93 -2.99 -1.49 -16.83
CA TYR A 93 -2.55 -2.48 -17.83
C TYR A 93 -1.32 -2.04 -18.63
N ARG A 94 -1.07 -0.74 -18.82
CA ARG A 94 0.17 -0.22 -19.44
C ARG A 94 1.43 -0.48 -18.60
N GLU A 95 1.26 -0.61 -17.29
CA GLU A 95 2.34 -1.09 -16.41
C GLU A 95 2.76 -2.53 -16.75
N ILE A 96 1.83 -3.34 -17.28
CA ILE A 96 2.07 -4.74 -17.60
C ILE A 96 2.54 -4.89 -19.05
N PHE A 97 1.82 -4.26 -19.98
CA PHE A 97 2.01 -4.45 -21.41
C PHE A 97 2.57 -3.20 -22.09
N GLU A 98 3.44 -3.42 -23.07
CA GLU A 98 3.60 -2.47 -24.17
C GLU A 98 2.30 -2.42 -24.99
N VAL A 99 1.91 -1.25 -25.47
CA VAL A 99 0.71 -1.10 -26.30
C VAL A 99 1.17 -0.82 -27.72
N ILE A 100 0.75 -1.66 -28.67
CA ILE A 100 0.94 -1.36 -30.09
C ILE A 100 -0.27 -0.59 -30.60
N ASP A 101 -0.03 0.59 -31.14
CA ASP A 101 -1.05 1.42 -31.75
C ASP A 101 -1.38 0.93 -33.16
N MET A 102 -2.58 1.26 -33.62
CA MET A 102 -3.05 0.99 -34.98
C MET A 102 -3.22 2.31 -35.73
N SER A 103 -2.66 2.40 -36.93
CA SER A 103 -2.81 3.61 -37.75
C SER A 103 -4.26 3.84 -38.19
N GLY A 104 -4.61 5.09 -38.47
CA GLY A 104 -5.96 5.43 -38.94
C GLY A 104 -6.31 4.80 -40.31
N ASP A 105 -5.32 4.56 -41.17
CA ASP A 105 -5.53 3.84 -42.44
C ASP A 105 -5.82 2.36 -42.20
N THR A 106 -5.06 1.74 -41.29
CA THR A 106 -5.26 0.35 -40.89
C THR A 106 -6.60 0.15 -40.19
N ALA A 107 -7.02 1.10 -39.35
CA ALA A 107 -8.36 1.12 -38.75
C ALA A 107 -9.48 1.18 -39.80
N ARG A 108 -9.34 2.02 -40.83
CA ARG A 108 -10.31 2.07 -41.96
C ARG A 108 -10.38 0.74 -42.71
N ARG A 109 -9.23 0.10 -42.94
CA ARG A 109 -9.16 -1.23 -43.57
C ARG A 109 -9.81 -2.30 -42.69
N ALA A 110 -9.64 -2.22 -41.37
CA ALA A 110 -10.27 -3.12 -40.41
C ALA A 110 -11.80 -3.05 -40.50
N LEU A 111 -12.36 -1.83 -40.44
CA LEU A 111 -13.80 -1.62 -40.56
C LEU A 111 -14.35 -2.09 -41.93
N ALA A 112 -13.61 -1.86 -43.02
CA ALA A 112 -14.00 -2.34 -44.33
C ALA A 112 -14.00 -3.89 -44.39
N ARG A 113 -12.99 -4.53 -43.81
CA ARG A 113 -12.88 -6.00 -43.73
C ARG A 113 -14.03 -6.61 -42.91
N GLU A 114 -14.37 -6.00 -41.79
CA GLU A 114 -15.54 -6.39 -40.98
C GLU A 114 -16.85 -6.24 -41.77
N ALA A 115 -17.07 -5.09 -42.42
CA ALA A 115 -18.29 -4.85 -43.20
C ALA A 115 -18.50 -5.89 -44.32
N MET A 116 -17.42 -6.45 -44.85
CA MET A 116 -17.44 -7.55 -45.82
C MET A 116 -17.61 -8.94 -45.18
N SER A 117 -17.59 -9.04 -43.85
CA SER A 117 -17.66 -10.29 -43.08
C SER A 117 -16.57 -11.29 -43.48
N LEU A 118 -15.36 -10.78 -43.73
CA LEU A 118 -14.21 -11.58 -44.14
C LEU A 118 -13.31 -11.86 -42.93
N PRO A 119 -12.70 -13.06 -42.84
CA PRO A 119 -11.85 -13.45 -41.71
C PRO A 119 -10.78 -12.40 -41.33
N PRO A 120 -10.50 -12.24 -40.02
CA PRO A 120 -11.08 -12.98 -38.89
C PRO A 120 -12.52 -12.56 -38.50
N ALA A 121 -13.12 -11.58 -39.18
CA ALA A 121 -14.55 -11.29 -39.01
C ALA A 121 -15.42 -12.36 -39.67
N LYS A 122 -16.66 -12.48 -39.20
CA LYS A 122 -17.64 -13.45 -39.69
C LYS A 122 -19.03 -12.84 -39.79
N ARG A 123 -19.89 -13.51 -40.54
CA ARG A 123 -21.29 -13.12 -40.67
C ARG A 123 -22.13 -13.85 -39.64
N ASN A 124 -22.81 -13.11 -38.77
CA ASN A 124 -23.75 -13.65 -37.81
C ASN A 124 -25.17 -13.22 -38.17
N LYS A 125 -25.94 -14.17 -38.74
CA LYS A 125 -27.29 -13.95 -39.26
C LYS A 125 -27.31 -12.75 -40.23
N ASP A 126 -27.79 -11.61 -39.75
CA ASP A 126 -28.06 -10.40 -40.51
C ASP A 126 -27.02 -9.28 -40.30
N HIS A 127 -25.96 -9.51 -39.52
CA HIS A 127 -24.90 -8.52 -39.29
C HIS A 127 -23.50 -9.15 -39.36
N SER A 128 -22.49 -8.31 -39.57
CA SER A 128 -21.08 -8.66 -39.41
C SER A 128 -20.68 -8.58 -37.95
N GLU A 129 -19.81 -9.49 -37.51
CA GLU A 129 -19.17 -9.45 -36.19
C GLU A 129 -17.67 -9.75 -36.33
N GLY A 130 -16.88 -9.33 -35.34
CA GLY A 130 -15.43 -9.54 -35.31
C GLY A 130 -14.59 -8.30 -35.62
N ALA A 131 -15.15 -7.07 -35.52
CA ALA A 131 -14.39 -5.81 -35.63
C ALA A 131 -13.08 -5.84 -34.85
N ARG A 132 -13.16 -6.37 -33.61
CA ARG A 132 -12.05 -6.44 -32.66
C ARG A 132 -10.97 -7.39 -33.17
N ASP A 133 -11.36 -8.59 -33.58
CA ASP A 133 -10.43 -9.60 -34.09
C ASP A 133 -9.71 -9.09 -35.35
N VAL A 134 -10.43 -8.36 -36.21
CA VAL A 134 -9.85 -7.73 -37.40
C VAL A 134 -8.87 -6.61 -37.03
N ALA A 135 -9.21 -5.77 -36.04
CA ALA A 135 -8.32 -4.71 -35.57
C ALA A 135 -7.04 -5.30 -34.96
N ILE A 136 -7.16 -6.36 -34.16
CA ILE A 136 -6.03 -7.11 -33.60
C ILE A 136 -5.14 -7.68 -34.71
N TRP A 137 -5.74 -8.37 -35.67
CA TRP A 137 -5.04 -8.96 -36.81
C TRP A 137 -4.24 -7.92 -37.58
N PHE A 138 -4.88 -6.80 -37.95
CA PHE A 138 -4.19 -5.78 -38.71
C PHE A 138 -3.15 -5.00 -37.91
N SER A 139 -3.31 -4.86 -36.58
CA SER A 139 -2.27 -4.28 -35.72
C SER A 139 -1.00 -5.15 -35.74
N ILE A 140 -1.14 -6.48 -35.70
CA ILE A 140 0.00 -7.41 -35.80
C ILE A 140 0.71 -7.26 -37.15
N LEU A 141 -0.05 -7.21 -38.24
CA LEU A 141 0.51 -7.11 -39.58
C LEU A 141 1.17 -5.76 -39.87
N GLU A 142 0.59 -4.68 -39.37
CA GLU A 142 1.21 -3.35 -39.44
C GLU A 142 2.53 -3.33 -38.68
N PHE A 143 2.53 -3.84 -37.43
CA PHE A 143 3.74 -3.96 -36.63
C PHE A 143 4.85 -4.76 -37.33
N LEU A 144 4.54 -5.93 -37.88
CA LEU A 144 5.51 -6.78 -38.60
C LEU A 144 6.09 -6.10 -39.85
N LYS A 145 5.32 -5.24 -40.52
CA LYS A 145 5.77 -4.47 -41.69
C LYS A 145 6.67 -3.31 -41.30
N GLU A 146 6.36 -2.63 -40.21
CA GLU A 146 7.17 -1.51 -39.69
C GLU A 146 8.46 -1.99 -39.03
N ASN A 147 8.50 -3.24 -38.56
CA ASN A 147 9.63 -3.81 -37.84
C ASN A 147 10.12 -5.10 -38.53
N PRO A 148 10.85 -5.02 -39.66
CA PRO A 148 11.15 -6.18 -40.52
C PRO A 148 12.01 -7.27 -39.87
N GLU A 149 12.77 -6.95 -38.82
CA GLU A 149 13.63 -7.91 -38.11
C GLU A 149 12.90 -8.60 -36.94
N GLU A 150 11.72 -8.11 -36.54
CA GLU A 150 10.99 -8.63 -35.39
C GLU A 150 10.21 -9.89 -35.75
N HIS A 151 10.18 -10.83 -34.81
CA HIS A 151 9.31 -12.00 -34.83
C HIS A 151 8.20 -11.80 -33.80
N VAL A 152 6.96 -12.12 -34.15
CA VAL A 152 5.79 -12.00 -33.28
C VAL A 152 5.30 -13.40 -32.92
N CYS A 153 5.22 -13.66 -31.61
CA CYS A 153 4.49 -14.79 -31.05
C CYS A 153 3.09 -14.30 -30.65
N PHE A 154 2.10 -14.59 -31.48
CA PHE A 154 0.71 -14.21 -31.26
C PHE A 154 0.01 -15.26 -30.38
N VAL A 155 -0.44 -14.82 -29.20
CA VAL A 155 -1.06 -15.66 -28.20
C VAL A 155 -2.57 -15.50 -28.25
N THR A 156 -3.27 -16.52 -28.73
CA THR A 156 -4.74 -16.57 -28.77
C THR A 156 -5.25 -18.00 -28.67
N SER A 157 -6.31 -18.19 -27.88
CA SER A 157 -7.07 -19.44 -27.84
C SER A 157 -8.21 -19.48 -28.87
N ASN A 158 -8.42 -18.39 -29.62
CA ASN A 158 -9.48 -18.26 -30.61
C ASN A 158 -9.09 -18.86 -31.96
N THR A 159 -8.96 -20.18 -31.98
CA THR A 159 -8.63 -20.96 -33.19
C THR A 159 -9.72 -20.92 -34.27
N ASN A 160 -10.96 -20.55 -33.92
CA ASN A 160 -12.04 -20.45 -34.89
C ASN A 160 -11.88 -19.24 -35.81
N ASP A 161 -11.49 -18.09 -35.25
CA ASP A 161 -11.42 -16.84 -36.01
C ASP A 161 -10.00 -16.61 -36.57
N PHE A 162 -8.96 -17.01 -35.84
CA PHE A 162 -7.56 -16.83 -36.27
C PHE A 162 -6.86 -18.08 -36.80
N GLY A 163 -7.44 -19.27 -36.64
CA GLY A 163 -6.77 -20.53 -36.93
C GLY A 163 -5.74 -20.95 -35.88
N ASP A 164 -5.02 -22.03 -36.15
CA ASP A 164 -3.94 -22.57 -35.30
C ASP A 164 -2.54 -22.09 -35.74
N GLY A 165 -2.48 -21.18 -36.72
CA GLY A 165 -1.24 -20.68 -37.31
C GLY A 165 -0.58 -21.61 -38.33
N THR A 166 -1.12 -22.81 -38.59
CA THR A 166 -0.58 -23.72 -39.62
C THR A 166 -1.05 -23.36 -41.03
N ALA A 167 -2.27 -22.85 -41.13
CA ALA A 167 -2.85 -22.32 -42.36
C ALA A 167 -3.90 -21.26 -42.02
N TYR A 168 -3.93 -20.19 -42.82
CA TYR A 168 -4.92 -19.12 -42.67
C TYR A 168 -5.98 -19.21 -43.77
N PRO A 169 -7.26 -18.93 -43.47
CA PRO A 169 -8.30 -18.86 -44.49
C PRO A 169 -8.15 -17.60 -45.34
N TYR A 170 -8.65 -17.64 -46.58
CA TYR A 170 -8.73 -16.42 -47.39
C TYR A 170 -9.61 -15.36 -46.71
N PRO A 171 -9.18 -14.09 -46.64
CA PRO A 171 -7.96 -13.50 -47.24
C PRO A 171 -6.78 -13.31 -46.26
N MET A 172 -6.82 -13.94 -45.08
CA MET A 172 -5.73 -13.87 -44.11
C MET A 172 -4.44 -14.53 -44.61
N ASP A 173 -4.55 -15.55 -45.47
CA ASP A 173 -3.41 -16.17 -46.19
C ASP A 173 -2.64 -15.16 -47.06
N GLU A 174 -3.36 -14.26 -47.73
CA GLU A 174 -2.74 -13.19 -48.51
C GLU A 174 -2.14 -12.11 -47.61
N ASP A 175 -2.77 -11.84 -46.46
CA ASP A 175 -2.32 -10.82 -45.52
C ASP A 175 -0.94 -11.18 -44.92
N VAL A 176 -0.68 -12.47 -44.66
CA VAL A 176 0.59 -12.97 -44.11
C VAL A 176 1.65 -13.29 -45.16
N ARG A 177 1.36 -13.10 -46.45
CA ARG A 177 2.29 -13.47 -47.53
C ARG A 177 3.63 -12.74 -47.39
N GLY A 178 4.72 -13.49 -47.22
CA GLY A 178 6.07 -12.97 -46.96
C GLY A 178 6.35 -12.63 -45.48
N LEU A 179 5.46 -13.00 -44.56
CA LEU A 179 5.58 -12.82 -43.11
C LEU A 179 5.43 -14.16 -42.35
N GLU A 180 5.25 -15.28 -43.05
CA GLU A 180 4.87 -16.57 -42.48
C GLU A 180 5.91 -17.13 -41.51
N ASP A 181 7.20 -16.86 -41.75
CA ASP A 181 8.31 -17.28 -40.89
C ASP A 181 8.45 -16.41 -39.62
N ARG A 182 7.76 -15.27 -39.59
CA ARG A 182 7.88 -14.26 -38.52
C ARG A 182 6.66 -14.19 -37.60
N LEU A 183 5.59 -14.90 -37.92
CA LEU A 183 4.38 -14.98 -37.10
C LEU A 183 4.19 -16.40 -36.56
N THR A 184 4.41 -16.59 -35.26
CA THR A 184 4.19 -17.86 -34.56
C THR A 184 2.93 -17.79 -33.72
N HIS A 185 2.08 -18.81 -33.77
CA HIS A 185 0.89 -18.91 -32.91
C HIS A 185 1.18 -19.68 -31.62
N LEU A 186 0.62 -19.18 -30.52
CA LEU A 186 0.58 -19.85 -29.23
C LEU A 186 -0.86 -19.87 -28.73
N ALA A 187 -1.30 -21.03 -28.22
CA ALA A 187 -2.70 -21.23 -27.84
C ALA A 187 -3.08 -20.48 -26.57
N ASP A 188 -2.15 -20.35 -25.63
CA ASP A 188 -2.42 -19.78 -24.31
C ASP A 188 -1.13 -19.34 -23.60
N PHE A 189 -1.33 -18.78 -22.40
CA PHE A 189 -0.25 -18.34 -21.53
C PHE A 189 0.67 -19.49 -21.07
N ASP A 190 0.14 -20.71 -20.91
CA ASP A 190 0.94 -21.84 -20.45
C ASP A 190 1.92 -22.27 -21.56
N GLN A 191 1.54 -22.15 -22.83
CA GLN A 191 2.47 -22.31 -23.96
C GLN A 191 3.53 -21.22 -24.01
N VAL A 192 3.19 -19.97 -23.69
CA VAL A 192 4.19 -18.89 -23.55
C VAL A 192 5.21 -19.29 -22.49
N VAL A 193 4.75 -19.68 -21.31
CA VAL A 193 5.64 -20.12 -20.22
C VAL A 193 6.46 -21.33 -20.66
N SER A 194 5.86 -22.34 -21.30
CA SER A 194 6.59 -23.53 -21.74
C SER A 194 7.60 -23.26 -22.86
N GLN A 195 7.37 -22.25 -23.70
CA GLN A 195 8.27 -21.93 -24.82
C GLN A 195 9.44 -21.06 -24.38
N PHE A 196 9.17 -20.08 -23.50
CA PHE A 196 10.16 -19.08 -23.08
C PHE A 196 10.74 -19.36 -21.71
N THR A 197 10.32 -20.44 -21.05
CA THR A 197 10.88 -20.86 -19.76
C THR A 197 11.17 -22.35 -19.76
N LYS A 198 12.18 -22.75 -19.00
CA LYS A 198 12.47 -24.14 -18.67
C LYS A 198 12.04 -24.40 -17.24
N GLU A 199 11.12 -25.32 -17.04
CA GLU A 199 10.65 -25.65 -15.70
C GLU A 199 11.80 -26.20 -14.84
N VAL A 200 11.93 -25.68 -13.64
CA VAL A 200 12.86 -26.12 -12.59
C VAL A 200 12.02 -26.58 -11.42
N SER A 201 11.84 -27.90 -11.27
CA SER A 201 11.01 -28.49 -10.22
C SER A 201 11.73 -29.60 -9.46
N GLY A 202 11.11 -30.04 -8.36
CA GLY A 202 11.63 -31.09 -7.49
C GLY A 202 12.32 -30.56 -6.22
N LYS A 203 12.97 -31.48 -5.50
CA LYS A 203 13.47 -31.22 -4.14
C LYS A 203 14.55 -30.14 -4.08
N GLU A 204 15.34 -29.99 -5.14
CA GLU A 204 16.35 -28.94 -5.25
C GLU A 204 15.71 -27.56 -5.37
N ALA A 205 14.65 -27.43 -6.19
CA ALA A 205 13.86 -26.21 -6.30
C ALA A 205 13.17 -25.85 -4.98
N GLU A 206 12.58 -26.83 -4.29
CA GLU A 206 11.97 -26.63 -2.96
C GLU A 206 12.99 -26.16 -1.91
N THR A 207 14.20 -26.71 -1.95
CA THR A 207 15.27 -26.34 -1.03
C THR A 207 15.77 -24.92 -1.32
N ALA A 208 16.07 -24.62 -2.59
CA ALA A 208 16.50 -23.28 -3.01
C ALA A 208 15.44 -22.21 -2.69
N ALA A 209 14.18 -22.49 -3.00
CA ALA A 209 13.04 -21.64 -2.66
C ALA A 209 12.93 -21.42 -1.14
N GLY A 210 13.07 -22.49 -0.35
CA GLY A 210 13.03 -22.44 1.10
C GLY A 210 14.16 -21.59 1.70
N ASP A 211 15.38 -21.74 1.19
CA ASP A 211 16.56 -21.00 1.67
C ASP A 211 16.45 -19.50 1.34
N LEU A 212 16.02 -19.16 0.13
CA LEU A 212 15.78 -17.78 -0.29
C LEU A 212 14.69 -17.13 0.56
N LEU A 213 13.56 -17.80 0.77
CA LEU A 213 12.49 -17.29 1.63
C LEU A 213 12.94 -17.14 3.09
N ARG A 214 13.89 -17.95 3.58
CA ARG A 214 14.46 -17.79 4.94
C ARG A 214 15.47 -16.65 5.06
N SER A 215 15.84 -15.99 3.98
CA SER A 215 16.79 -14.88 4.03
C SER A 215 16.20 -13.65 4.76
N VAL A 216 17.07 -12.89 5.42
CA VAL A 216 16.71 -11.69 6.18
C VAL A 216 16.07 -10.59 5.30
N PRO A 217 16.55 -10.32 4.07
CA PRO A 217 15.91 -9.33 3.20
C PRO A 217 14.46 -9.68 2.88
N ILE A 218 14.18 -10.94 2.55
CA ILE A 218 12.84 -11.43 2.24
C ILE A 218 11.91 -11.35 3.47
N GLN A 219 12.38 -11.77 4.63
CA GLN A 219 11.63 -11.65 5.89
C GLN A 219 11.29 -10.19 6.23
N SER A 220 12.26 -9.30 6.09
CA SER A 220 12.09 -7.88 6.39
C SER A 220 11.08 -7.23 5.43
N ARG A 221 11.15 -7.58 4.14
CA ARG A 221 10.20 -7.09 3.14
C ARG A 221 8.79 -7.61 3.40
N LEU A 222 8.65 -8.91 3.68
CA LEU A 222 7.36 -9.50 4.03
C LEU A 222 6.75 -8.82 5.25
N ALA A 223 7.55 -8.55 6.29
CA ALA A 223 7.10 -7.83 7.48
C ALA A 223 6.60 -6.42 7.15
N GLN A 224 7.31 -5.67 6.30
CA GLN A 224 6.83 -4.37 5.83
C GLN A 224 5.53 -4.48 5.07
N THR A 225 5.44 -5.43 4.14
CA THR A 225 4.24 -5.62 3.32
C THR A 225 3.05 -6.11 4.17
N ALA A 226 3.29 -6.83 5.25
CA ALA A 226 2.24 -7.18 6.21
C ALA A 226 1.62 -5.93 6.85
N VAL A 227 2.40 -4.88 7.14
CA VAL A 227 1.87 -3.59 7.65
C VAL A 227 1.00 -2.91 6.59
N GLU A 228 1.44 -2.91 5.35
CA GLU A 228 0.75 -2.25 4.23
C GLU A 228 -0.57 -2.95 3.88
N ILE A 229 -0.57 -4.28 3.83
CA ILE A 229 -1.70 -5.08 3.31
C ILE A 229 -2.66 -5.50 4.42
N LEU A 230 -2.16 -5.86 5.61
CA LEU A 230 -3.01 -6.37 6.69
C LEU A 230 -3.56 -5.23 7.54
N THR A 231 -4.35 -4.37 6.88
CA THR A 231 -5.15 -3.33 7.50
C THR A 231 -6.62 -3.52 7.16
N SER A 232 -7.49 -3.69 8.16
CA SER A 232 -8.92 -3.92 7.95
C SER A 232 -9.79 -3.12 8.91
N PRO A 233 -10.84 -2.42 8.43
CA PRO A 233 -11.83 -1.78 9.29
C PRO A 233 -12.61 -2.77 10.17
N THR A 234 -12.86 -3.98 9.65
CA THR A 234 -13.53 -5.06 10.40
C THR A 234 -12.56 -5.85 11.26
N GLY A 235 -11.25 -5.66 11.08
CA GLY A 235 -10.21 -6.40 11.77
C GLY A 235 -10.03 -7.85 11.32
N PHE A 236 -8.99 -8.48 11.86
CA PHE A 236 -8.59 -9.86 11.69
C PHE A 236 -8.55 -10.56 13.06
N VAL A 237 -8.42 -11.88 13.04
CA VAL A 237 -8.22 -12.67 14.26
C VAL A 237 -6.74 -13.02 14.46
N GLY A 238 -6.32 -13.07 15.71
CA GLY A 238 -4.96 -13.45 16.11
C GLY A 238 -4.95 -14.05 17.52
N MET A 239 -3.80 -14.57 17.91
CA MET A 239 -3.56 -15.10 19.25
C MET A 239 -2.86 -14.03 20.08
N GLY A 240 -3.48 -13.62 21.18
CA GLY A 240 -2.92 -12.67 22.13
C GLY A 240 -1.84 -13.28 23.01
N VAL A 241 -1.31 -12.46 23.91
CA VAL A 241 -0.25 -12.82 24.85
C VAL A 241 -0.62 -14.00 25.76
N THR A 242 -1.87 -14.00 26.25
CA THR A 242 -2.43 -15.02 27.14
C THR A 242 -2.95 -16.24 26.39
N ASP A 243 -2.53 -16.42 25.13
CA ASP A 243 -2.97 -17.45 24.19
C ASP A 243 -4.49 -17.44 23.90
N GLY A 244 -5.17 -16.36 24.27
CA GLY A 244 -6.57 -16.11 23.90
C GLY A 244 -6.72 -15.60 22.48
N VAL A 245 -7.89 -15.83 21.87
CA VAL A 245 -8.24 -15.25 20.56
C VAL A 245 -8.55 -13.78 20.74
N VAL A 246 -7.91 -12.92 19.94
CA VAL A 246 -8.14 -11.48 19.96
C VAL A 246 -8.30 -10.92 18.56
N GLN A 247 -9.12 -9.89 18.44
CA GLN A 247 -9.31 -9.13 17.20
C GLN A 247 -8.29 -7.99 17.12
N TRP A 248 -7.81 -7.69 15.91
CA TRP A 248 -6.86 -6.61 15.66
C TRP A 248 -7.09 -5.98 14.29
N ARG A 249 -6.71 -4.72 14.07
CA ARG A 249 -7.03 -4.01 12.82
C ARG A 249 -5.83 -3.70 11.95
N SER A 250 -4.71 -3.36 12.55
CA SER A 250 -3.49 -2.97 11.85
C SER A 250 -2.25 -3.23 12.72
N TRP A 251 -1.13 -3.48 12.06
CA TRP A 251 0.19 -3.50 12.69
C TRP A 251 0.66 -2.07 13.01
N MET A 252 1.23 -1.86 14.19
CA MET A 252 1.87 -0.58 14.54
C MET A 252 3.27 -0.47 13.96
N THR A 253 3.99 -1.59 13.91
CA THR A 253 5.34 -1.71 13.38
C THR A 253 5.44 -3.00 12.57
N PRO A 254 6.42 -3.13 11.66
CA PRO A 254 6.69 -4.41 11.00
C PRO A 254 6.79 -5.55 12.03
N PRO A 255 5.98 -6.61 11.91
CA PRO A 255 6.05 -7.75 12.81
C PRO A 255 7.33 -8.55 12.55
N GLU A 256 7.76 -9.30 13.55
CA GLU A 256 8.72 -10.37 13.32
C GLU A 256 8.05 -11.47 12.49
N ALA A 257 8.74 -11.97 11.46
CA ALA A 257 8.22 -12.99 10.56
C ALA A 257 9.10 -14.25 10.59
N GLU A 258 8.48 -15.42 10.71
CA GLU A 258 9.18 -16.71 10.67
C GLU A 258 8.50 -17.68 9.70
N LEU A 259 9.28 -18.25 8.77
CA LEU A 259 8.78 -19.18 7.76
C LEU A 259 8.48 -20.56 8.38
N LEU A 260 7.21 -20.96 8.35
CA LEU A 260 6.74 -22.26 8.84
C LEU A 260 6.90 -23.35 7.78
N SER A 261 6.38 -23.11 6.58
CA SER A 261 6.40 -24.07 5.49
C SER A 261 6.37 -23.41 4.12
N VAL A 262 6.91 -24.11 3.13
CA VAL A 262 6.84 -23.77 1.71
C VAL A 262 6.25 -24.97 0.99
N THR A 263 5.24 -24.73 0.15
CA THR A 263 4.56 -25.74 -0.66
C THR A 263 4.28 -25.19 -2.05
N ASP A 264 3.88 -26.06 -2.98
CA ASP A 264 3.54 -25.69 -4.36
C ASP A 264 4.66 -24.89 -5.05
N VAL A 265 5.92 -25.33 -4.89
CA VAL A 265 7.08 -24.68 -5.49
C VAL A 265 7.17 -25.05 -6.96
N VAL A 266 7.11 -24.05 -7.83
CA VAL A 266 7.36 -24.19 -9.27
C VAL A 266 8.41 -23.17 -9.67
N GLY A 267 9.55 -23.66 -10.15
CA GLY A 267 10.61 -22.83 -10.72
C GLY A 267 10.50 -22.72 -12.23
N HIS A 268 10.89 -21.58 -12.78
CA HIS A 268 10.98 -21.30 -14.21
C HIS A 268 12.31 -20.62 -14.48
N GLU A 269 13.20 -21.30 -15.21
CA GLU A 269 14.44 -20.75 -15.73
C GLU A 269 14.14 -19.98 -17.02
N ILE A 270 14.49 -18.70 -17.04
CA ILE A 270 14.32 -17.78 -18.16
C ILE A 270 15.71 -17.26 -18.50
N GLU A 271 16.32 -17.79 -19.57
CA GLU A 271 17.65 -17.38 -20.06
C GLU A 271 18.75 -17.32 -18.97
N GLY A 272 18.70 -18.25 -18.01
CA GLY A 272 19.68 -18.38 -16.91
C GLY A 272 19.23 -17.81 -15.57
N ASP A 273 18.16 -17.00 -15.53
CA ASP A 273 17.53 -16.54 -14.30
C ASP A 273 16.44 -17.52 -13.86
N ILE A 274 16.53 -18.04 -12.64
CA ILE A 274 15.52 -18.96 -12.10
C ILE A 274 14.53 -18.19 -11.22
N TRP A 275 13.27 -18.25 -11.59
CA TRP A 275 12.16 -17.64 -10.86
C TRP A 275 11.34 -18.72 -10.17
N TYR A 276 11.09 -18.56 -8.89
CA TYR A 276 10.25 -19.48 -8.12
C TYR A 276 8.91 -18.83 -7.82
N THR A 277 7.84 -19.58 -8.04
CA THR A 277 6.56 -19.36 -7.39
C THR A 277 6.38 -20.36 -6.26
N ALA A 278 5.91 -19.92 -5.10
CA ALA A 278 5.65 -20.82 -3.98
C ALA A 278 4.48 -20.32 -3.13
N LYS A 279 3.80 -21.22 -2.43
CA LYS A 279 2.96 -20.87 -1.28
C LYS A 279 3.79 -20.95 -0.02
N ALA A 280 3.87 -19.86 0.70
CA ALA A 280 4.64 -19.75 1.94
C ALA A 280 3.70 -19.45 3.10
N ARG A 281 3.82 -20.23 4.18
CA ARG A 281 3.11 -19.99 5.44
C ARG A 281 4.06 -19.35 6.43
N TRP A 282 3.69 -18.17 6.90
CA TRP A 282 4.49 -17.36 7.79
C TRP A 282 3.81 -17.20 9.14
N LEU A 283 4.57 -17.30 10.21
CA LEU A 283 4.15 -16.87 11.52
C LEU A 283 4.58 -15.42 11.72
N LEU A 284 3.63 -14.54 11.99
CA LEU A 284 3.86 -13.15 12.30
C LEU A 284 3.66 -12.92 13.79
N TYR A 285 4.54 -12.16 14.43
CA TYR A 285 4.40 -11.72 15.82
C TYR A 285 4.83 -10.27 15.99
N GLY A 286 3.98 -9.45 16.60
CA GLY A 286 4.30 -8.03 16.78
C GLY A 286 3.21 -7.26 17.49
N VAL A 287 3.34 -5.94 17.49
CA VAL A 287 2.40 -5.02 18.15
C VAL A 287 1.35 -4.54 17.15
N VAL A 288 0.10 -4.66 17.54
CA VAL A 288 -1.07 -4.21 16.76
C VAL A 288 -1.82 -3.12 17.51
N THR A 289 -2.66 -2.40 16.77
CA THR A 289 -3.64 -1.46 17.29
C THR A 289 -5.06 -1.97 17.05
N ASP A 290 -5.93 -1.78 18.05
CA ASP A 290 -7.38 -1.83 17.92
C ASP A 290 -7.98 -0.59 18.59
N GLY A 291 -8.23 0.45 17.80
CA GLY A 291 -8.62 1.75 18.34
C GLY A 291 -7.50 2.39 19.18
N ASN A 292 -7.76 2.58 20.48
CA ASN A 292 -6.78 3.13 21.43
C ASN A 292 -5.96 2.06 22.15
N ASP A 293 -6.30 0.78 21.97
CA ASP A 293 -5.64 -0.32 22.66
C ASP A 293 -4.49 -0.85 21.81
N THR A 294 -3.41 -1.18 22.51
CA THR A 294 -2.19 -1.76 21.94
C THR A 294 -1.93 -3.10 22.59
N GLN A 295 -1.58 -4.10 21.80
CA GLN A 295 -1.28 -5.44 22.32
C GLN A 295 -0.39 -6.19 21.35
N SER A 296 0.30 -7.22 21.86
CA SER A 296 1.06 -8.13 21.01
C SER A 296 0.18 -9.29 20.56
N ILE A 297 0.18 -9.58 19.26
CA ILE A 297 -0.54 -10.71 18.69
C ILE A 297 0.35 -11.57 17.80
N ALA A 298 -0.02 -12.84 17.69
CA ALA A 298 0.52 -13.78 16.73
C ALA A 298 -0.56 -14.19 15.72
N CYS A 299 -0.21 -14.29 14.45
CA CYS A 299 -1.09 -14.87 13.43
C CYS A 299 -0.27 -15.64 12.38
N VAL A 300 -0.95 -16.55 11.68
CA VAL A 300 -0.37 -17.23 10.52
C VAL A 300 -0.88 -16.54 9.27
N TRP A 301 0.03 -16.21 8.37
CA TRP A 301 -0.27 -15.59 7.10
C TRP A 301 0.24 -16.47 5.97
N GLU A 302 -0.70 -16.96 5.17
CA GLU A 302 -0.38 -17.70 3.95
C GLU A 302 -0.33 -16.75 2.76
N VAL A 303 0.78 -16.74 2.05
CA VAL A 303 0.98 -15.90 0.88
C VAL A 303 1.52 -16.72 -0.27
N LYS A 304 1.03 -16.44 -1.48
CA LYS A 304 1.70 -16.88 -2.70
C LYS A 304 2.75 -15.85 -3.09
N VAL A 305 3.99 -16.28 -3.25
CA VAL A 305 5.16 -15.45 -3.53
C VAL A 305 5.77 -15.80 -4.88
N LEU A 306 6.27 -14.79 -5.59
CA LEU A 306 7.14 -14.91 -6.77
C LEU A 306 8.47 -14.22 -6.45
N PHE A 307 9.59 -14.89 -6.69
CA PHE A 307 10.92 -14.35 -6.39
C PHE A 307 11.98 -14.99 -7.29
N SER A 308 13.10 -14.29 -7.50
CA SER A 308 14.22 -14.77 -8.30
C SER A 308 15.31 -15.41 -7.43
N ALA A 309 16.08 -16.33 -8.02
CA ALA A 309 17.30 -16.89 -7.47
C ALA A 309 18.56 -16.07 -7.75
N SER A 310 18.51 -15.15 -8.73
CA SER A 310 19.71 -14.51 -9.29
C SER A 310 20.14 -13.22 -8.59
N GLU A 311 19.27 -12.57 -7.81
CA GLU A 311 19.60 -11.33 -7.12
C GLU A 311 19.16 -11.39 -5.64
N GLU A 312 20.13 -11.36 -4.72
CA GLU A 312 19.88 -11.32 -3.27
C GLU A 312 19.05 -10.08 -2.85
N ASP A 313 18.98 -9.05 -3.70
CA ASP A 313 18.25 -7.80 -3.49
C ASP A 313 16.90 -7.71 -4.23
N GLN A 314 16.51 -8.71 -5.02
CA GLN A 314 15.21 -8.65 -5.69
C GLN A 314 14.06 -8.89 -4.72
N THR A 315 13.18 -7.90 -4.63
CA THR A 315 12.02 -7.96 -3.75
C THR A 315 11.03 -9.03 -4.23
N PRO A 316 10.58 -9.92 -3.33
CA PRO A 316 9.59 -10.93 -3.65
C PRO A 316 8.27 -10.23 -3.94
N THR A 317 7.62 -10.62 -5.02
CA THR A 317 6.29 -10.12 -5.36
C THR A 317 5.25 -11.02 -4.69
N LEU A 318 4.36 -10.42 -3.88
CA LEU A 318 3.24 -11.15 -3.30
C LEU A 318 2.11 -11.24 -4.34
N LEU A 319 1.82 -12.46 -4.79
CA LEU A 319 0.86 -12.72 -5.85
C LEU A 319 -0.58 -12.81 -5.32
N THR A 320 -0.75 -13.32 -4.10
CA THR A 320 -2.08 -13.44 -3.47
C THR A 320 -1.90 -13.48 -1.96
N PRO A 321 -2.28 -12.41 -1.23
CA PRO A 321 -2.29 -12.43 0.23
C PRO A 321 -3.54 -13.19 0.71
N GLY A 322 -3.35 -14.23 1.52
CA GLY A 322 -4.44 -14.87 2.25
C GLY A 322 -4.89 -14.02 3.44
N GLU A 323 -6.07 -14.31 3.98
CA GLU A 323 -6.49 -13.74 5.26
C GLU A 323 -5.68 -14.36 6.41
N PRO A 324 -5.24 -13.57 7.40
CA PRO A 324 -4.56 -14.09 8.58
C PRO A 324 -5.45 -15.07 9.35
N SER A 325 -4.86 -16.20 9.77
CA SER A 325 -5.52 -17.21 10.60
C SER A 325 -4.84 -17.34 11.96
N LEU A 326 -5.51 -18.03 12.89
CA LEU A 326 -4.90 -18.38 14.17
C LEU A 326 -3.69 -19.31 13.98
N PRO A 327 -2.63 -19.16 14.78
CA PRO A 327 -1.56 -20.16 14.86
C PRO A 327 -2.10 -21.51 15.33
N ASP A 328 -1.70 -22.59 14.65
CA ASP A 328 -2.05 -23.95 15.05
C ASP A 328 -1.09 -24.42 16.13
N MET A 329 -1.51 -24.34 17.40
CA MET A 329 -0.69 -24.74 18.54
C MET A 329 -0.57 -26.26 18.69
N ALA A 330 -1.30 -27.05 17.91
CA ALA A 330 -1.10 -28.50 17.83
C ALA A 330 0.09 -28.87 16.91
N ASP A 331 0.49 -27.98 16.01
CA ASP A 331 1.71 -28.12 15.21
C ASP A 331 2.94 -27.71 16.05
N GLU A 332 3.79 -28.68 16.38
CA GLU A 332 5.02 -28.47 17.14
C GLU A 332 5.92 -27.40 16.51
N ARG A 333 5.99 -27.34 15.17
CA ARG A 333 6.83 -26.35 14.47
C ARG A 333 6.29 -24.94 14.68
N CYS A 334 4.98 -24.78 14.63
CA CYS A 334 4.30 -23.51 14.85
C CYS A 334 4.48 -23.06 16.30
N ALA A 335 4.26 -23.96 17.27
CA ALA A 335 4.44 -23.68 18.68
C ALA A 335 5.89 -23.28 19.04
N GLU A 336 6.88 -23.98 18.48
CA GLU A 336 8.29 -23.65 18.67
C GLU A 336 8.68 -22.31 18.02
N ALA A 337 8.23 -22.05 16.80
CA ALA A 337 8.45 -20.77 16.12
C ALA A 337 7.85 -19.61 16.94
N LEU A 338 6.63 -19.77 17.45
CA LEU A 338 6.00 -18.75 18.29
C LEU A 338 6.79 -18.49 19.56
N LYS A 339 7.29 -19.55 20.21
CA LYS A 339 8.16 -19.42 21.39
C LYS A 339 9.45 -18.66 21.06
N ARG A 340 10.07 -18.92 19.90
CA ARG A 340 11.26 -18.19 19.44
C ARG A 340 10.95 -16.71 19.19
N LEU A 341 9.87 -16.40 18.48
CA LEU A 341 9.47 -15.02 18.20
C LEU A 341 9.12 -14.24 19.48
N LYS A 342 8.34 -14.83 20.40
CA LYS A 342 8.06 -14.24 21.73
C LYS A 342 9.37 -13.98 22.49
N GLY A 343 10.33 -14.90 22.44
CA GLY A 343 11.65 -14.75 23.05
C GLY A 343 12.47 -13.60 22.46
N LYS A 344 12.58 -13.53 21.12
CA LYS A 344 13.27 -12.44 20.42
C LYS A 344 12.68 -11.08 20.75
N ALA A 345 11.35 -10.95 20.73
CA ALA A 345 10.67 -9.72 21.09
C ALA A 345 10.95 -9.29 22.54
N ALA A 346 10.96 -10.24 23.48
CA ALA A 346 11.32 -9.98 24.87
C ALA A 346 12.80 -9.55 25.02
N ASP A 347 13.71 -10.11 24.20
CA ASP A 347 15.12 -9.70 24.18
C ASP A 347 15.30 -8.28 23.67
N VAL A 348 14.65 -7.93 22.56
CA VAL A 348 14.67 -6.56 21.98
C VAL A 348 14.08 -5.56 22.97
N ALA A 349 12.97 -5.89 23.63
CA ALA A 349 12.38 -5.05 24.67
C ALA A 349 13.33 -4.84 25.85
N ARG A 350 14.00 -5.91 26.31
CA ARG A 350 15.01 -5.83 27.39
C ARG A 350 16.20 -4.97 27.01
N GLN A 351 16.73 -5.11 25.79
CA GLN A 351 17.84 -4.31 25.30
C GLN A 351 17.46 -2.82 25.18
N SER A 352 16.25 -2.54 24.67
CA SER A 352 15.74 -1.18 24.54
C SER A 352 15.62 -0.51 25.92
N LEU A 353 15.10 -1.24 26.91
CA LEU A 353 14.99 -0.76 28.29
C LEU A 353 16.38 -0.56 28.95
N ALA A 354 17.31 -1.49 28.72
CA ALA A 354 18.70 -1.35 29.18
C ALA A 354 19.37 -0.10 28.59
N ASN A 355 19.22 0.15 27.30
CA ASN A 355 19.77 1.34 26.64
C ASN A 355 19.15 2.64 27.17
N LEU A 356 17.82 2.66 27.37
CA LEU A 356 17.13 3.79 28.00
C LEU A 356 17.62 4.04 29.43
N SER A 357 17.83 2.97 30.21
CA SER A 357 18.35 3.08 31.58
C SER A 357 19.79 3.59 31.62
N ALA A 358 20.63 3.19 30.66
CA ALA A 358 22.02 3.63 30.55
C ALA A 358 22.15 5.09 30.08
N GLN A 359 21.17 5.60 29.34
CA GLN A 359 21.09 7.01 28.93
C GLN A 359 20.44 7.92 29.97
N SER A 360 19.87 7.35 31.04
CA SER A 360 19.22 8.11 32.10
C SER A 360 20.22 8.56 33.18
N SER A 361 20.07 9.79 33.70
CA SER A 361 20.92 10.32 34.78
C SER A 361 20.81 9.47 36.06
N ALA A 362 21.67 9.70 37.07
CA ALA A 362 21.71 8.88 38.30
C ALA A 362 20.34 8.67 38.98
N ALA A 363 19.41 9.65 38.87
CA ALA A 363 18.03 9.52 39.35
C ALA A 363 17.16 8.58 38.48
N GLY A 364 17.38 8.56 37.16
CA GLY A 364 16.73 7.63 36.23
C GLY A 364 17.25 6.19 36.35
N SER A 365 18.52 6.00 36.71
CA SER A 365 19.12 4.66 36.88
C SER A 365 18.48 3.86 38.03
N TYR A 366 18.10 4.54 39.12
CA TYR A 366 17.42 3.92 40.27
C TYR A 366 15.96 3.56 39.95
N LEU A 367 15.27 4.42 39.20
CA LEU A 367 13.90 4.19 38.75
C LEU A 367 13.85 3.07 37.71
N ALA A 368 14.83 3.01 36.81
CA ALA A 368 14.99 1.92 35.85
C ALA A 368 15.39 0.58 36.52
N GLN A 369 16.20 0.60 37.58
CA GLN A 369 16.51 -0.60 38.37
C GLN A 369 15.30 -1.11 39.16
N GLN A 370 14.48 -0.22 39.73
CA GLN A 370 13.23 -0.62 40.39
C GLN A 370 12.18 -1.10 39.39
N MET A 371 12.07 -0.47 38.21
CA MET A 371 11.24 -0.98 37.11
C MET A 371 11.73 -2.36 36.66
N ALA A 372 13.03 -2.57 36.45
CA ALA A 372 13.58 -3.86 36.06
C ALA A 372 13.33 -4.96 37.11
N ALA A 373 13.43 -4.64 38.41
CA ALA A 373 13.17 -5.59 39.50
C ALA A 373 11.67 -5.93 39.68
N ALA A 374 10.78 -4.96 39.43
CA ALA A 374 9.32 -5.19 39.42
C ALA A 374 8.87 -5.92 38.14
N MET A 375 9.50 -5.64 37.00
CA MET A 375 9.23 -6.24 35.69
C MET A 375 9.75 -7.67 35.57
N ALA A 376 10.81 -8.06 36.30
CA ALA A 376 11.30 -9.45 36.34
C ALA A 376 10.27 -10.47 36.89
N LYS A 377 9.17 -10.00 37.49
CA LYS A 377 8.05 -10.82 37.96
C LYS A 377 6.79 -10.74 37.09
N LEU A 378 6.79 -9.90 36.04
CA LEU A 378 5.67 -9.70 35.13
C LEU A 378 6.00 -10.33 33.77
N ASP A 379 5.03 -11.03 33.19
CA ASP A 379 5.16 -11.57 31.83
C ASP A 379 5.26 -10.41 30.83
N ILE A 380 6.45 -10.24 30.24
CA ILE A 380 6.90 -9.05 29.51
C ILE A 380 6.04 -8.76 28.27
N ALA A 381 5.29 -9.75 27.78
CA ALA A 381 4.40 -9.57 26.64
C ALA A 381 3.17 -8.68 26.95
N GLY A 382 2.78 -8.52 28.22
CA GLY A 382 1.70 -7.60 28.62
C GLY A 382 2.10 -6.12 28.74
N LEU A 383 3.38 -5.79 28.51
CA LEU A 383 3.95 -4.46 28.81
C LEU A 383 3.94 -3.46 27.65
N MET A 384 3.65 -3.91 26.42
CA MET A 384 3.49 -3.03 25.26
C MET A 384 2.05 -2.50 25.08
N GLY A 385 1.14 -2.79 26.01
CA GLY A 385 -0.26 -2.35 26.00
C GLY A 385 -0.65 -1.55 27.24
N THR A 386 -0.58 -0.22 27.18
CA THR A 386 -0.77 0.63 28.38
C THR A 386 -2.20 1.14 28.56
N ALA A 387 -2.86 0.60 29.58
CA ALA A 387 -3.78 1.33 30.48
C ALA A 387 -3.54 0.91 31.96
N ASN A 388 -3.18 -0.35 32.19
CA ASN A 388 -2.90 -0.88 33.52
C ASN A 388 -1.57 -0.41 34.14
N LEU A 389 -0.56 -0.12 33.32
CA LEU A 389 0.77 0.28 33.79
C LEU A 389 0.74 1.64 34.50
N ALA A 390 -0.02 2.61 33.99
CA ALA A 390 -0.15 3.94 34.60
C ALA A 390 -0.88 3.89 35.96
N GLN A 391 -1.93 3.08 36.07
CA GLN A 391 -2.65 2.88 37.34
C GLN A 391 -1.80 2.14 38.39
N GLN A 392 -1.03 1.14 37.97
CA GLN A 392 -0.15 0.39 38.88
C GLN A 392 1.09 1.20 39.30
N MET A 393 1.65 2.02 38.39
CA MET A 393 2.72 2.97 38.74
C MET A 393 2.24 4.06 39.69
N ALA A 394 1.01 4.58 39.51
CA ALA A 394 0.41 5.55 40.42
C ALA A 394 0.16 4.97 41.83
N ALA A 395 -0.23 3.70 41.92
CA ALA A 395 -0.45 3.01 43.19
C ALA A 395 0.87 2.71 43.94
N ALA A 396 1.98 2.50 43.22
CA ALA A 396 3.27 2.12 43.80
C ALA A 396 4.14 3.32 44.24
N MET A 397 3.83 4.55 43.84
CA MET A 397 4.66 5.74 44.11
C MET A 397 3.87 6.92 44.71
N PRO A 398 3.57 6.92 46.03
CA PRO A 398 2.73 7.96 46.64
C PRO A 398 3.45 9.29 46.94
N LYS A 399 4.77 9.41 46.73
CA LYS A 399 5.58 10.50 47.32
C LYS A 399 6.77 11.02 46.49
N TYR A 400 6.71 11.05 45.16
CA TYR A 400 7.84 11.59 44.37
C TYR A 400 7.42 12.69 43.38
N ASP A 401 8.29 13.70 43.32
CA ASP A 401 8.25 14.85 42.43
C ASP A 401 8.86 14.46 41.08
N ILE A 402 8.07 14.50 40.00
CA ILE A 402 8.47 14.05 38.65
C ILE A 402 8.68 15.29 37.77
N ALA A 403 9.67 16.09 38.11
CA ALA A 403 10.15 17.15 37.24
C ALA A 403 11.13 16.56 36.21
N GLY A 404 10.68 16.40 34.96
CA GLY A 404 11.57 16.21 33.81
C GLY A 404 11.30 15.05 32.85
N LEU A 405 10.14 14.39 32.89
CA LEU A 405 9.95 13.15 32.12
C LEU A 405 8.55 13.03 31.48
N MET A 406 8.20 13.87 30.49
CA MET A 406 7.04 13.58 29.63
C MET A 406 7.22 14.09 28.19
N GLY A 407 7.04 13.17 27.23
CA GLY A 407 7.11 13.43 25.78
C GLY A 407 5.83 13.08 25.00
N THR A 408 4.71 12.75 25.65
CA THR A 408 3.45 12.47 24.93
C THR A 408 2.23 13.04 25.66
N ALA A 409 1.36 13.73 24.90
CA ALA A 409 0.25 14.54 25.39
C ALA A 409 -0.86 13.73 26.12
N ASN A 410 -1.06 12.46 25.75
CA ASN A 410 -2.11 11.62 26.33
C ASN A 410 -1.82 11.15 27.76
N LEU A 411 -0.54 10.90 28.09
CA LEU A 411 -0.16 10.43 29.42
C LEU A 411 -0.26 11.56 30.46
N ALA A 412 0.11 12.78 30.06
CA ALA A 412 0.02 13.97 30.91
C ALA A 412 -1.44 14.33 31.26
N GLN A 413 -2.36 14.24 30.29
CA GLN A 413 -3.79 14.51 30.52
C GLN A 413 -4.44 13.49 31.47
N GLN A 414 -4.11 12.20 31.31
CA GLN A 414 -4.68 11.15 32.16
C GLN A 414 -4.14 11.19 33.60
N MET A 415 -2.85 11.54 33.79
CA MET A 415 -2.28 11.74 35.12
C MET A 415 -2.80 13.02 35.80
N ALA A 416 -3.02 14.11 35.05
CA ALA A 416 -3.58 15.35 35.57
C ALA A 416 -5.04 15.19 36.06
N ALA A 417 -5.85 14.40 35.36
CA ALA A 417 -7.22 14.11 35.78
C ALA A 417 -7.31 13.27 37.08
N ALA A 418 -6.25 12.52 37.41
CA ALA A 418 -6.22 11.65 38.58
C ALA A 418 -5.66 12.32 39.85
N MET A 419 -5.06 13.52 39.78
CA MET A 419 -4.33 14.13 40.90
C MET A 419 -4.47 15.66 40.99
N PRO A 420 -5.24 16.21 41.96
CA PRO A 420 -5.61 17.63 41.98
C PRO A 420 -4.60 18.60 42.65
N LYS A 421 -3.36 18.18 42.97
CA LYS A 421 -2.40 19.01 43.72
C LYS A 421 -0.94 18.80 43.30
N TYR A 422 -0.53 19.26 42.12
CA TYR A 422 0.89 19.38 41.79
C TYR A 422 1.19 20.59 40.90
N ASP A 423 2.41 21.10 41.05
CA ASP A 423 3.01 22.22 40.34
C ASP A 423 3.84 21.69 39.16
N ILE A 424 3.64 22.22 37.95
CA ILE A 424 4.30 21.73 36.72
C ILE A 424 5.22 22.84 36.23
N ALA A 425 6.43 22.90 36.79
CA ALA A 425 7.47 23.77 36.28
C ALA A 425 8.33 23.01 35.24
N GLY A 426 8.34 23.49 33.99
CA GLY A 426 9.24 23.05 32.94
C GLY A 426 8.60 22.12 31.90
N LEU A 427 7.94 22.70 30.89
CA LEU A 427 7.42 21.97 29.74
C LEU A 427 7.92 22.64 28.45
N MET A 428 8.79 21.95 27.71
CA MET A 428 9.14 22.31 26.33
C MET A 428 8.22 21.53 25.39
N GLY A 429 7.19 22.18 24.84
CA GLY A 429 6.31 21.56 23.86
C GLY A 429 5.21 22.48 23.30
N THR A 430 5.16 22.56 21.97
CA THR A 430 4.23 23.18 21.00
C THR A 430 3.01 23.99 21.51
N ALA A 431 2.80 25.16 20.89
CA ALA A 431 1.82 26.21 21.21
C ALA A 431 0.37 25.77 21.52
N ASN A 432 -0.10 24.64 20.97
CA ASN A 432 -1.45 24.12 21.23
C ASN A 432 -1.65 23.60 22.66
N LEU A 433 -0.60 23.10 23.31
CA LEU A 433 -0.68 22.48 24.63
C LEU A 433 -0.86 23.52 25.74
N ALA A 434 -0.16 24.66 25.65
CA ALA A 434 -0.25 25.74 26.63
C ALA A 434 -1.64 26.40 26.63
N GLN A 435 -2.26 26.60 25.47
CA GLN A 435 -3.62 27.13 25.35
C GLN A 435 -4.68 26.21 25.97
N GLN A 436 -4.55 24.89 25.76
CA GLN A 436 -5.50 23.91 26.31
C GLN A 436 -5.36 23.73 27.82
N MET A 437 -4.13 23.80 28.37
CA MET A 437 -3.90 23.71 29.81
C MET A 437 -4.32 24.99 30.57
N ALA A 438 -4.17 26.17 29.96
CA ALA A 438 -4.63 27.43 30.55
C ALA A 438 -6.16 27.52 30.70
N ALA A 439 -6.91 26.93 29.76
CA ALA A 439 -8.37 26.87 29.83
C ALA A 439 -8.89 25.90 30.92
N ALA A 440 -8.10 24.89 31.28
CA ALA A 440 -8.48 23.86 32.25
C ALA A 440 -8.05 24.17 33.70
N MET A 441 -7.12 25.10 33.93
CA MET A 441 -6.54 25.38 35.24
C MET A 441 -6.45 26.88 35.56
N PRO A 442 -7.33 27.43 36.42
CA PRO A 442 -7.41 28.88 36.68
C PRO A 442 -6.30 29.45 37.58
N LYS A 443 -5.27 28.67 37.95
CA LYS A 443 -4.18 29.08 38.86
C LYS A 443 -2.79 28.60 38.40
N LEU A 444 -2.56 28.52 37.09
CA LEU A 444 -1.23 28.17 36.59
C LEU A 444 -0.27 29.38 36.76
N ASP A 445 0.88 29.16 37.39
CA ASP A 445 1.99 30.13 37.41
C ASP A 445 2.93 29.80 36.24
N ILE A 446 3.17 30.78 35.36
CA ILE A 446 3.94 30.58 34.11
C ILE A 446 5.23 31.39 34.21
N ALA A 447 6.09 31.04 35.17
CA ALA A 447 7.44 31.55 35.24
C ALA A 447 8.40 30.55 34.57
N GLY A 448 8.87 30.86 33.35
CA GLY A 448 9.95 30.10 32.70
C GLY A 448 9.76 29.72 31.23
N LEU A 449 8.65 30.10 30.58
CA LEU A 449 8.49 29.93 29.14
C LEU A 449 9.21 31.06 28.39
N LEU A 450 10.20 30.74 27.55
CA LEU A 450 10.72 31.67 26.54
C LEU A 450 9.77 31.66 25.33
N PRO A 451 8.98 32.73 25.06
CA PRO A 451 8.09 32.77 23.93
C PRO A 451 8.79 33.36 22.69
N SER A 452 8.36 32.96 21.49
CA SER A 452 8.63 33.76 20.29
C SER A 452 7.89 35.10 20.37
N VAL A 453 8.44 36.16 19.76
CA VAL A 453 7.97 37.56 19.89
C VAL A 453 6.47 37.74 19.59
N ASN A 454 5.89 36.93 18.70
CA ASN A 454 4.46 36.96 18.36
C ASN A 454 3.53 36.44 19.48
N LEU A 455 4.01 35.52 20.33
CA LEU A 455 3.19 34.89 21.38
C LEU A 455 2.98 35.84 22.58
N ALA A 456 3.99 36.63 22.93
CA ALA A 456 3.89 37.62 24.00
C ALA A 456 2.87 38.72 23.68
N GLN A 457 2.79 39.15 22.42
CA GLN A 457 1.80 40.14 21.96
C GLN A 457 0.36 39.56 21.96
N GLN A 458 0.17 38.29 21.57
CA GLN A 458 -1.16 37.65 21.60
C GLN A 458 -1.66 37.37 23.02
N LEU A 459 -0.77 37.01 23.96
CA LEU A 459 -1.13 36.80 25.36
C LEU A 459 -1.45 38.12 26.09
N ALA A 460 -0.72 39.20 25.79
CA ALA A 460 -1.01 40.52 26.35
C ALA A 460 -2.38 41.07 25.90
N ALA A 461 -2.81 40.77 24.67
CA ALA A 461 -4.10 41.20 24.13
C ALA A 461 -5.30 40.41 24.69
N SER A 462 -5.10 39.18 25.17
CA SER A 462 -6.17 38.27 25.60
C SER A 462 -6.34 38.18 27.12
N MET A 463 -5.39 38.68 27.92
CA MET A 463 -5.39 38.51 29.38
C MET A 463 -4.96 39.78 30.14
N PRO A 464 -5.83 40.80 30.30
CA PRO A 464 -5.47 42.11 30.85
C PRO A 464 -5.27 42.16 32.39
N LYS A 465 -5.31 41.02 33.10
CA LYS A 465 -5.22 40.95 34.57
C LYS A 465 -3.92 40.33 35.11
N TYR A 466 -2.98 39.96 34.24
CA TYR A 466 -1.76 39.25 34.64
C TYR A 466 -0.52 40.14 34.46
N ASP A 467 0.37 40.09 35.45
CA ASP A 467 1.62 40.86 35.49
C ASP A 467 2.69 40.18 34.63
N VAL A 468 3.12 40.84 33.56
CA VAL A 468 4.11 40.34 32.59
C VAL A 468 5.49 41.00 32.78
N SER A 469 5.69 41.73 33.88
CA SER A 469 6.85 42.60 34.11
C SER A 469 8.20 41.88 34.32
N GLY A 470 8.23 40.54 34.33
CA GLY A 470 9.44 39.73 34.50
C GLY A 470 10.25 39.43 33.23
N LEU A 471 9.85 39.91 32.04
CA LEU A 471 10.54 39.60 30.77
C LEU A 471 11.66 40.62 30.47
N PRO A 472 12.94 40.23 30.39
CA PRO A 472 14.02 41.16 30.13
C PRO A 472 14.22 41.34 28.61
N TYR A 473 13.37 42.13 27.96
CA TYR A 473 13.71 42.98 26.80
C TYR A 473 12.46 43.76 26.32
N VAL A 474 12.22 44.94 26.89
CA VAL A 474 11.31 45.94 26.28
C VAL A 474 11.89 47.33 26.45
N ALA A 475 12.60 47.79 25.43
CA ALA A 475 12.84 49.19 25.07
C ALA A 475 13.30 49.13 23.60
N ARG A 476 12.72 49.82 22.63
CA ARG A 476 12.15 51.18 22.63
C ARG A 476 11.19 51.31 21.43
N ALA A 477 9.97 51.79 21.66
CA ALA A 477 9.06 52.23 20.61
C ALA A 477 9.30 53.74 20.32
N THR A 478 9.16 54.12 19.05
CA THR A 478 8.51 55.34 18.53
C THR A 478 8.43 56.57 19.45
N GLU A 479 8.93 57.71 18.99
CA GLU A 479 8.34 59.02 19.35
C GLU A 479 8.08 59.85 18.08
N PRO A 480 6.96 60.61 18.03
CA PRO A 480 6.60 61.55 16.97
C PRO A 480 6.89 63.02 17.34
N SER A 481 7.19 63.88 16.37
CA SER A 481 6.92 65.33 16.46
C SER A 481 6.87 66.01 15.09
N SER A 482 5.68 66.51 14.76
CA SER A 482 5.31 67.80 14.13
C SER A 482 6.26 68.62 13.23
N ASP A 483 5.66 69.01 12.10
CA ASP A 483 5.67 70.32 11.39
C ASP A 483 6.59 70.57 10.16
N GLU A 484 5.88 70.93 9.07
CA GLU A 484 6.18 71.86 7.95
C GLU A 484 7.42 71.57 7.06
N GLU A 485 7.42 71.70 5.73
CA GLU A 485 6.62 72.46 4.75
C GLU A 485 7.00 71.95 3.32
N THR A 486 6.07 72.06 2.36
CA THR A 486 6.20 72.31 0.88
C THR A 486 7.24 71.51 0.03
N GLU A 487 7.01 71.12 -1.23
CA GLU A 487 6.36 71.77 -2.38
C GLU A 487 6.34 70.80 -3.59
N SER A 488 5.30 70.87 -4.44
CA SER A 488 5.27 70.58 -5.91
C SER A 488 5.60 69.15 -6.41
N ASN A 489 5.01 68.56 -7.46
CA ASN A 489 4.14 69.02 -8.55
C ASN A 489 3.53 67.79 -9.28
N GLU A 490 2.31 67.97 -9.80
CA GLU A 490 1.80 67.59 -11.15
C GLU A 490 1.83 66.10 -11.56
N ASP A 491 0.67 65.45 -11.71
CA ASP A 491 -0.18 65.32 -12.95
C ASP A 491 0.01 63.87 -13.48
N GLU A 492 -0.92 63.07 -14.01
CA GLU A 492 -2.24 63.17 -14.66
C GLU A 492 -2.74 61.68 -14.66
N GLU A 493 -3.94 61.31 -14.20
CA GLU A 493 -5.18 61.16 -15.01
C GLU A 493 -4.91 60.69 -16.46
N THR A 494 -5.33 59.52 -16.93
CA THR A 494 -6.70 59.17 -17.42
C THR A 494 -6.62 57.77 -18.08
N GLU A 495 -7.50 56.83 -17.72
CA GLU A 495 -8.78 56.47 -18.38
C GLU A 495 -8.70 55.56 -19.62
N GLU A 496 -9.51 54.50 -19.53
CA GLU A 496 -10.37 53.87 -20.56
C GLU A 496 -9.78 53.35 -21.88
N ASP A 497 -9.83 52.01 -22.06
CA ASP A 497 -10.91 51.33 -22.82
C ASP A 497 -11.00 49.84 -22.44
#